data_AF-A0A934D9C9-F1
#
_entry.id   AF-A0A934D9C9-F1
#
_cell.length_a   1.000
_cell.length_b   1.000
_cell.length_c   1.000
_cell.angle_alpha   90.00
_cell.angle_beta   90.00
_cell.angle_gamma   90.00
#
_symmetry.space_group_name_H-M   'P 1'
#
loop_
_entity.id
_entity.type
_entity.pdbx_description
1 polymer ?
#
loop_
_entity_poly.entity_id
_entity_poly.type
_entity_poly.pdbx_seq_one_letter_code
_entity_poly.pdbx_strand_id
1 'polypeptide(L)' 'MSKLKDTKAKLSIFGELWAFMRVRKKWWLGPIFLVFILLGLLIVLTQGSALAPFIYTLF' A
#
# COMPACT_ATOMS: atom_id res chain seq x y z
N MET A 1 -6.60 17.41 29.88
CA MET A 1 -5.61 16.32 29.74
C MET A 1 -6.25 14.94 29.41
N SER A 2 -7.46 14.87 28.81
CA SER A 2 -8.17 13.59 28.57
C SER A 2 -8.14 13.11 27.11
N LYS A 3 -8.22 14.02 26.13
CA LYS A 3 -8.30 13.68 24.69
C LYS A 3 -7.12 12.88 24.13
N LEU A 4 -5.94 12.93 24.78
CA LEU A 4 -4.72 12.26 24.30
C LEU A 4 -4.71 10.75 24.59
N LYS A 5 -5.48 10.27 25.60
CA LYS A 5 -5.55 8.83 25.91
C LYS A 5 -6.43 8.07 24.91
N ASP A 6 -7.50 8.70 24.43
CA ASP A 6 -8.44 8.08 23.49
C ASP A 6 -7.83 7.86 22.10
N THR A 7 -6.96 8.78 21.65
CA THR A 7 -6.23 8.60 20.38
C THR A 7 -5.21 7.48 20.48
N LYS A 8 -4.52 7.33 21.62
CA LYS A 8 -3.63 6.19 21.86
C LYS A 8 -4.38 4.85 21.89
N ALA A 9 -5.59 4.80 22.44
CA ALA A 9 -6.43 3.60 22.43
C ALA A 9 -6.89 3.22 21.00
N LYS A 10 -7.30 4.19 20.18
CA LYS A 10 -7.67 3.92 18.78
C LYS A 10 -6.47 3.47 17.93
N LEU A 11 -5.28 4.04 18.20
CA LEU A 11 -4.05 3.66 17.53
C LEU A 11 -3.48 2.31 18.01
N SER A 12 -3.83 1.86 19.23
CA SER A 12 -3.41 0.55 19.73
C SER A 12 -3.99 -0.59 18.91
N ILE A 13 -5.22 -0.44 18.42
CA ILE A 13 -5.90 -1.45 17.58
C ILE A 13 -5.07 -1.73 16.31
N PHE A 14 -4.55 -0.69 15.65
CA PHE A 14 -3.69 -0.85 14.48
C PHE A 14 -2.35 -1.50 14.84
N GLY A 15 -1.78 -1.18 16.01
CA GLY A 15 -0.56 -1.82 16.52
C GLY A 15 -0.74 -3.30 16.87
N GLU A 16 -1.87 -3.67 17.47
CA GLU A 16 -2.25 -5.05 17.80
C GLU A 16 -2.51 -5.87 16.52
N LEU A 17 -3.21 -5.31 15.54
CA LEU A 17 -3.37 -5.92 14.21
C LEU A 17 -2.02 -6.12 13.52
N TRP A 18 -1.13 -5.15 13.59
CA TRP A 18 0.22 -5.25 13.03
C TRP A 18 1.05 -6.33 13.73
N ALA A 19 0.96 -6.42 15.06
CA ALA A 19 1.61 -7.48 15.84
C ALA A 19 1.07 -8.86 15.44
N PHE A 20 -0.25 -9.01 15.30
CA PHE A 20 -0.89 -10.24 14.81
C PHE A 20 -0.43 -10.64 13.40
N MET A 21 -0.36 -9.68 12.47
CA MET A 21 0.11 -9.93 11.11
C MET A 21 1.59 -10.32 11.06
N ARG A 22 2.43 -9.71 11.92
CA ARG A 22 3.86 -10.02 12.05
C ARG A 22 4.09 -11.45 12.58
N VAL A 23 3.28 -11.90 13.55
CA VAL A 23 3.35 -13.27 14.10
C VAL A 23 3.08 -14.34 13.04
N ARG A 24 2.15 -14.07 12.10
CA ARG A 24 1.81 -14.99 11.00
C ARG A 24 2.85 -15.00 9.85
N LYS A 25 3.97 -14.27 9.96
CA LYS A 25 5.00 -14.15 8.91
C LYS A 25 4.43 -13.84 7.51
N LYS A 26 3.38 -13.01 7.40
CA LYS A 26 2.89 -12.52 6.10
C LYS A 26 3.81 -11.45 5.49
N TRP A 27 5.12 -11.72 5.40
CA TRP A 27 6.13 -10.88 4.75
C TRP A 27 5.86 -10.71 3.24
N TRP A 28 5.01 -11.58 2.67
CA TRP A 28 4.55 -11.54 1.29
C TRP A 28 3.70 -10.32 0.95
N LEU A 29 3.10 -9.65 1.93
CA LEU A 29 2.34 -8.42 1.69
C LEU A 29 3.23 -7.25 1.24
N GLY A 30 4.48 -7.21 1.69
CA GLY A 30 5.45 -6.18 1.30
C GLY A 30 5.68 -6.12 -0.21
N PRO A 31 6.12 -7.21 -0.87
CA PRO A 31 6.34 -7.22 -2.31
C PRO A 31 5.05 -7.03 -3.11
N ILE A 32 3.91 -7.55 -2.65
CA ILE A 32 2.62 -7.33 -3.32
C ILE A 32 2.26 -5.85 -3.33
N PHE A 33 2.39 -5.15 -2.18
CA PHE A 33 2.16 -3.71 -2.11
C PHE A 33 3.11 -2.92 -3.01
N LEU A 34 4.39 -3.33 -3.06
CA LEU A 34 5.39 -2.70 -3.91
C LEU A 34 4.99 -2.79 -5.39
N VAL A 35 4.55 -3.96 -5.85
CA VAL A 35 4.09 -4.17 -7.23
C VAL A 35 2.85 -3.33 -7.52
N PHE A 36 1.88 -3.25 -6.60
CA PHE A 36 0.70 -2.40 -6.78
C PHE A 36 1.06 -0.91 -6.88
N ILE A 37 2.01 -0.43 -6.08
CA ILE A 37 2.49 0.95 -6.16
C ILE A 37 3.21 1.20 -7.48
N LEU A 38 4.09 0.29 -7.90
CA LEU A 38 4.78 0.35 -9.20
C LEU A 38 3.80 0.39 -10.38
N LEU A 39 2.79 -0.48 -10.37
CA LEU A 39 1.73 -0.50 -11.38
C LEU A 39 0.90 0.78 -11.37
N GLY A 40 0.51 1.28 -10.19
CA GLY A 40 -0.20 2.56 -10.06
C GLY A 40 0.63 3.73 -10.60
N LEU A 41 1.93 3.77 -10.27
CA LEU A 41 2.87 4.77 -10.77
C LEU A 41 3.00 4.69 -12.29
N LEU A 42 3.14 3.48 -12.83
CA LEU A 42 3.22 3.23 -14.27
C LEU A 42 1.95 3.71 -14.98
N ILE A 43 0.77 3.42 -14.45
CA ILE A 43 -0.50 3.90 -15.01
C ILE A 43 -0.53 5.44 -15.06
N VAL A 44 -0.18 6.12 -13.96
CA VAL A 44 -0.16 7.59 -13.91
C VAL A 44 0.88 8.16 -14.89
N LEU A 45 2.06 7.56 -15.00
CA LEU A 45 3.10 7.97 -15.95
C LEU A 45 2.72 7.71 -17.41
N THR A 46 1.79 6.79 -17.66
CA THR A 46 1.32 6.46 -19.01
C THR A 46 0.06 7.24 -19.40
N GLN A 47 -0.72 7.73 -18.44
CA GLN A 47 -1.83 8.65 -18.70
C GLN A 47 -1.32 9.98 -19.28
N GLY A 48 -1.70 10.30 -20.52
CA GLY A 48 -1.28 11.53 -21.21
C GLY A 48 0.17 11.54 -21.70
N SER A 49 0.90 10.42 -21.55
CA SER A 49 2.27 10.27 -22.03
C SER A 49 2.31 9.71 -23.44
N ALA A 50 3.30 10.13 -24.23
CA ALA A 50 3.59 9.58 -25.56
C ALA A 50 3.88 8.06 -25.56
N LEU A 51 4.00 7.46 -24.36
CA LEU A 51 4.19 6.02 -24.16
C LEU A 51 2.87 5.21 -24.19
N ALA A 52 1.70 5.84 -24.10
CA ALA A 52 0.40 5.15 -24.14
C ALA A 52 0.20 4.22 -25.36
N PRO A 53 0.58 4.59 -26.60
CA PRO A 53 0.40 3.74 -27.78
C PRO A 53 1.21 2.44 -27.72
N PHE A 54 2.38 2.46 -27.08
CA PHE A 54 3.27 1.29 -27.00
C PHE A 54 2.71 0.20 -26.07
N ILE A 55 1.94 0.60 -25.06
CA ILE A 55 1.22 -0.34 -24.19
C ILE A 55 0.12 -1.03 -24.97
N TYR A 56 -0.68 -0.28 -25.73
CA TYR A 56 -1.75 -0.87 -26.56
C TYR A 56 -1.26 -1.78 -27.68
N THR A 57 0.00 -1.65 -28.11
CA THR A 57 0.57 -2.56 -29.13
C THR A 57 1.16 -3.85 -28.56
N LEU A 58 1.43 -3.91 -27.25
CA LEU A 58 2.02 -5.08 -26.59
C LEU A 58 0.98 -6.05 -26.02
N PHE A 59 -0.29 -5.66 -25.97
CA PHE A 59 -1.44 -6.45 -25.53
C PHE A 59 -2.42 -6.67 -26.69
#